data_AF-A0A9Q1GY20-F1
#
_entry.id   AF-A0A9Q1GY20-F1
#
_cell.length_a   1.000
_cell.length_b   1.000
_cell.length_c   1.000
_cell.angle_alpha   90.00
_cell.angle_beta   90.00
_cell.angle_gamma   90.00
#
_symmetry.space_group_name_H-M   'P 1'
#
loop_
_entity.id
_entity.type
_entity.pdbx_description
1 polymer ?
#
loop_
_entity_poly.entity_id
_entity_poly.type
_entity_poly.pdbx_seq_one_letter_code
_entity_poly.pdbx_strand_id
1 'polypeptide(L)'
;MEHGIIPTSVNEFEKLAEEKMAKDKKHRALWCYISLGTGDKQTLEDSKAAFRRFRFQPRILTAKMERSTQTTLLGNPVSLPIGISPVAGYSSLHPYGATLAGKAAARAGAVMILGSVGNISLEDFAERVPSDGLYWAQTYLFRDKRNTLRLVRNAERLGFKALVVTVDSPVEHKGAGSNKETMDEYTRTVVETPAANIRYVNGKEREISPASLSEVWTEAYKEVFCCANWEDLSWLQSETKLPIILKGVLSGEFHFKNSFSIVC
;
A
#
# COMPACT_ATOMS: atom_id res chain seq x y z
N MET A 1 16.69 -21.16 -11.30
CA MET A 1 17.37 -20.38 -10.26
C MET A 1 18.83 -20.75 -10.33
N GLU A 2 19.58 -20.13 -11.25
CA GLU A 2 21.06 -20.20 -11.21
C GLU A 2 21.53 -19.64 -9.86
N HIS A 3 22.61 -20.21 -9.33
CA HIS A 3 23.17 -20.04 -7.98
C HIS A 3 23.31 -18.59 -7.48
N GLY A 4 22.19 -17.94 -7.18
CA GLY A 4 22.09 -16.54 -6.80
C GLY A 4 21.86 -16.41 -5.30
N ILE A 5 22.63 -15.51 -4.68
CA ILE A 5 22.58 -15.09 -3.28
C ILE A 5 21.16 -15.20 -2.72
N ILE A 6 20.96 -16.01 -1.68
CA ILE A 6 19.73 -16.04 -0.89
C ILE A 6 19.90 -14.95 0.18
N PRO A 7 19.18 -13.81 0.10
CA PRO A 7 19.33 -12.76 1.08
C PRO A 7 18.91 -13.28 2.46
N THR A 8 19.75 -13.05 3.45
CA THR A 8 19.55 -13.52 4.83
C THR A 8 18.86 -12.46 5.70
N SER A 9 18.73 -11.24 5.20
CA SER A 9 18.07 -10.12 5.87
C SER A 9 17.34 -9.21 4.90
N VAL A 10 16.41 -8.41 5.43
CA VAL A 10 15.71 -7.36 4.65
C VAL A 10 16.69 -6.33 4.07
N ASN A 11 17.77 -6.02 4.78
CA ASN A 11 18.80 -5.09 4.30
C ASN A 11 19.56 -5.63 3.08
N GLU A 12 19.77 -6.95 3.01
CA GLU A 12 20.38 -7.57 1.83
C GLU A 12 19.42 -7.54 0.62
N PHE A 13 18.12 -7.68 0.85
CA PHE A 13 17.12 -7.45 -0.20
C PHE A 13 17.14 -6.01 -0.71
N GLU A 14 17.24 -5.02 0.20
CA GLU A 14 17.33 -3.59 -0.16
C GLU A 14 18.57 -3.31 -1.02
N LYS A 15 19.73 -3.81 -0.60
CA LYS A 15 20.99 -3.66 -1.36
C LYS A 15 20.93 -4.32 -2.74
N LEU A 16 20.41 -5.55 -2.83
CA LEU A 16 20.27 -6.24 -4.12
C LEU A 16 19.27 -5.52 -5.03
N ALA A 17 18.21 -4.94 -4.47
CA ALA A 17 17.27 -4.13 -5.22
C ALA A 17 17.95 -2.87 -5.76
N GLU A 18 18.71 -2.14 -4.95
CA GLU A 18 19.50 -0.97 -5.38
C GLU A 18 20.41 -1.31 -6.56
N GLU A 19 21.22 -2.37 -6.43
CA GLU A 19 22.14 -2.83 -7.48
C GLU A 19 21.40 -3.18 -8.78
N LYS A 20 20.26 -3.86 -8.67
CA LYS A 20 19.44 -4.23 -9.84
C LYS A 20 18.74 -3.02 -10.47
N MET A 21 18.45 -1.98 -9.70
CA MET A 21 17.79 -0.78 -10.17
C MET A 21 18.78 0.29 -10.68
N ALA A 22 20.08 0.10 -10.50
CA ALA A 22 21.12 1.00 -10.99
C ALA A 22 21.36 0.95 -12.52
N LYS A 23 20.65 0.08 -13.25
CA LYS A 23 20.95 -0.28 -14.65
C LYS A 23 20.79 0.85 -15.67
N ASP A 24 19.79 1.72 -15.50
CA ASP A 24 19.52 2.83 -16.41
C ASP A 24 18.88 4.03 -15.69
N LYS A 25 18.56 5.11 -16.42
CA LYS A 25 17.94 6.32 -15.86
C LYS A 25 16.55 6.05 -15.26
N LYS A 26 15.71 5.26 -15.94
CA LYS A 26 14.34 4.95 -15.52
C LYS A 26 14.34 4.17 -14.21
N HIS A 27 15.15 3.11 -14.12
CA HIS A 27 15.24 2.29 -12.91
C HIS A 27 15.87 3.05 -11.74
N ARG A 28 16.86 3.91 -11.99
CA ARG A 28 17.43 4.78 -10.94
C ARG A 28 16.39 5.78 -10.41
N ALA A 29 15.60 6.40 -11.30
CA ALA A 29 14.53 7.29 -10.89
C ALA A 29 13.46 6.57 -10.05
N LEU A 30 13.09 5.35 -10.43
CA LEU A 30 12.17 4.50 -9.65
C LEU A 30 12.78 4.10 -8.29
N TRP A 31 14.07 3.75 -8.22
CA TRP A 31 14.74 3.49 -6.95
C TRP A 31 14.73 4.73 -6.04
N CYS A 32 15.01 5.90 -6.60
CA CYS A 32 14.94 7.16 -5.86
C CYS A 32 13.54 7.42 -5.30
N TYR A 33 12.48 7.08 -6.02
CA TYR A 33 11.10 7.18 -5.53
C TYR A 33 10.81 6.19 -4.39
N ILE A 34 11.20 4.92 -4.53
CA ILE A 34 10.90 3.87 -3.53
C ILE A 34 11.72 4.05 -2.25
N SER A 35 12.98 4.47 -2.36
CA SER A 35 13.90 4.68 -1.24
C SER A 35 13.82 6.09 -0.64
N LEU A 36 12.85 6.90 -1.10
CA LEU A 36 12.70 8.27 -0.64
C LEU A 36 12.18 8.32 0.81
N GLY A 37 12.67 9.30 1.56
CA GLY A 37 12.01 9.79 2.76
C GLY A 37 11.78 11.29 2.60
N THR A 38 10.89 11.87 3.41
CA THR A 38 10.60 13.31 3.35
C THR A 38 11.72 14.13 4.00
N GLY A 39 12.06 15.27 3.39
CA GLY A 39 13.07 16.20 3.89
C GLY A 39 14.46 15.55 3.93
N ASP A 40 15.18 15.82 5.01
CA ASP A 40 16.49 15.22 5.28
C ASP A 40 16.41 13.74 5.71
N LYS A 41 15.27 13.07 5.47
CA LYS A 41 14.98 11.68 5.82
C LYS A 41 15.05 11.36 7.32
N GLN A 42 15.03 12.37 8.19
CA GLN A 42 15.11 12.20 9.64
C GLN A 42 14.07 11.20 10.17
N THR A 43 12.80 11.34 9.81
CA THR A 43 11.72 10.43 10.26
C THR A 43 11.90 8.99 9.77
N LEU A 44 12.47 8.80 8.58
CA LEU A 44 12.75 7.46 8.03
C LEU A 44 13.82 6.76 8.88
N GLU A 45 14.90 7.47 9.20
CA GLU A 45 15.97 6.95 10.05
C GLU A 45 15.49 6.74 11.49
N ASP A 46 14.69 7.66 12.04
CA ASP A 46 14.09 7.51 13.37
C ASP A 46 13.18 6.29 13.48
N SER A 47 12.41 5.99 12.43
CA SER A 47 11.56 4.79 12.36
C SER A 47 12.38 3.51 12.43
N LYS A 48 13.51 3.43 11.70
CA LYS A 48 14.46 2.32 11.77
C LYS A 48 15.13 2.25 13.16
N ALA A 49 15.51 3.39 13.72
CA ALA A 49 16.18 3.49 15.01
C ALA A 49 15.25 3.13 16.19
N ALA A 50 13.94 3.35 16.07
CA ALA A 50 12.96 3.05 17.13
C ALA A 50 12.99 1.56 17.52
N PHE A 51 13.03 0.64 16.56
CA PHE A 51 13.13 -0.79 16.83
C PHE A 51 14.45 -1.18 17.52
N ARG A 52 15.54 -0.43 17.26
CA ARG A 52 16.83 -0.63 17.94
C ARG A 52 16.83 -0.16 19.39
N ARG A 53 15.75 0.41 19.91
CA ARG A 53 15.60 0.73 21.34
C ARG A 53 15.12 -0.47 22.16
N PHE A 54 14.48 -1.44 21.52
CA PHE A 54 13.94 -2.62 22.18
C PHE A 54 14.89 -3.82 22.03
N ARG A 55 14.97 -4.65 23.08
CA ARG A 55 15.74 -5.91 23.07
C ARG A 55 14.87 -7.02 23.60
N PHE A 56 14.96 -8.20 22.99
CA PHE A 56 14.34 -9.40 23.55
C PHE A 56 15.19 -9.88 24.72
N GLN A 57 14.55 -10.09 25.88
CA GLN A 57 15.19 -10.77 27.00
C GLN A 57 15.15 -12.28 26.75
N PRO A 58 16.30 -12.97 26.61
CA PRO A 58 16.32 -14.42 26.44
C PRO A 58 15.71 -15.09 27.68
N ARG A 59 14.81 -16.04 27.46
CA ARG A 59 14.32 -16.95 28.51
C ARG A 59 15.06 -18.28 28.38
N ILE A 60 15.77 -18.66 29.43
CA ILE A 60 16.64 -19.85 29.43
C ILE A 60 15.85 -21.04 29.95
N LEU A 61 16.03 -22.22 29.33
CA LEU A 61 15.38 -23.48 29.70
C LEU A 61 13.83 -23.47 29.63
N THR A 62 13.22 -22.57 28.87
CA THR A 62 11.75 -22.50 28.68
C THR A 62 11.29 -22.98 27.31
N ALA A 63 12.14 -23.72 26.58
CA ALA A 63 11.84 -24.13 25.22
C ALA A 63 10.62 -25.07 25.18
N LYS A 64 9.64 -24.74 24.34
CA LYS A 64 8.60 -25.67 23.90
C LYS A 64 9.00 -26.21 22.52
N MET A 65 8.72 -27.48 22.25
CA MET A 65 9.01 -28.07 20.93
C MET A 65 8.20 -27.41 19.81
N GLU A 66 6.95 -27.05 20.10
CA GLU A 66 6.06 -26.44 19.13
C GLU A 66 5.97 -24.92 19.35
N ARG A 67 6.17 -24.17 18.27
CA ARG A 67 5.95 -22.72 18.21
C ARG A 67 5.01 -22.45 17.05
N SER A 68 4.05 -21.55 17.27
CA SER A 68 3.13 -21.12 16.23
C SER A 68 3.15 -19.60 16.13
N THR A 69 3.17 -19.10 14.90
CA THR A 69 2.94 -17.70 14.56
C THR A 69 1.50 -17.46 14.12
N GLN A 70 0.66 -18.51 14.11
CA GLN A 70 -0.73 -18.41 13.68
C GLN A 70 -1.50 -17.48 14.62
N THR A 71 -2.35 -16.65 14.03
CA THR A 71 -3.24 -15.74 14.75
C THR A 71 -4.44 -15.40 13.89
N THR A 72 -5.24 -14.42 14.31
CA THR A 72 -6.36 -13.90 13.54
C THR A 72 -6.23 -12.39 13.32
N LEU A 73 -6.58 -11.90 12.12
CA LEU A 73 -6.72 -10.49 11.81
C LEU A 73 -8.18 -10.20 11.47
N LEU A 74 -8.85 -9.38 12.29
CA LEU A 74 -10.29 -9.08 12.16
C LEU A 74 -11.15 -10.35 11.99
N GLY A 75 -10.87 -11.39 12.80
CA GLY A 75 -11.57 -12.67 12.75
C GLY A 75 -11.14 -13.62 11.63
N ASN A 76 -10.23 -13.23 10.74
CA ASN A 76 -9.72 -14.09 9.67
C ASN A 76 -8.42 -14.76 10.10
N PRO A 77 -8.27 -16.09 9.96
CA PRO A 77 -7.04 -16.78 10.32
C PRO A 77 -5.88 -16.39 9.40
N VAL A 78 -4.70 -16.23 9.98
CA VAL A 78 -3.43 -16.02 9.27
C VAL A 78 -2.36 -16.94 9.85
N SER A 79 -1.44 -17.39 9.00
CA SER A 79 -0.30 -18.21 9.42
C SER A 79 0.86 -17.37 9.97
N LEU A 80 0.90 -16.10 9.59
CA LEU A 80 1.96 -15.17 9.96
C LEU A 80 1.35 -13.81 10.35
N PRO A 81 1.77 -13.18 11.46
CA PRO A 81 1.28 -11.87 11.88
C PRO A 81 2.04 -10.74 11.16
N ILE A 82 2.33 -10.95 9.87
CA ILE A 82 3.04 -10.01 9.00
C ILE A 82 2.24 -9.94 7.71
N GLY A 83 1.99 -8.73 7.22
CA GLY A 83 1.23 -8.49 6.00
C GLY A 83 1.99 -7.63 5.01
N ILE A 84 1.47 -7.57 3.78
CA ILE A 84 1.95 -6.66 2.73
C ILE A 84 1.14 -5.36 2.82
N SER A 85 1.82 -4.27 3.20
CA SER A 85 1.27 -2.91 3.23
C SER A 85 0.85 -2.45 1.83
N PRO A 86 -0.14 -1.53 1.71
CA PRO A 86 -0.47 -0.95 0.42
C PRO A 86 0.72 -0.16 -0.13
N VAL A 87 1.13 -0.49 -1.35
CA VAL A 87 2.21 0.17 -2.10
C VAL A 87 1.67 0.54 -3.47
N ALA A 88 1.85 1.79 -3.89
CA ALA A 88 1.56 2.22 -5.25
C ALA A 88 2.73 1.85 -6.19
N GLY A 89 2.46 1.74 -7.50
CA GLY A 89 3.53 1.55 -8.49
C GLY A 89 4.13 0.15 -8.58
N TYR A 90 3.41 -0.89 -8.16
CA TYR A 90 3.85 -2.29 -8.36
C TYR A 90 4.23 -2.58 -9.81
N SER A 91 3.50 -2.04 -10.80
CA SER A 91 3.80 -2.32 -12.20
C SER A 91 5.04 -1.59 -12.71
N SER A 92 5.43 -0.49 -12.06
CA SER A 92 6.68 0.21 -12.35
C SER A 92 7.89 -0.68 -12.03
N LEU A 93 7.77 -1.56 -11.03
CA LEU A 93 8.79 -2.56 -10.66
C LEU A 93 8.69 -3.82 -11.52
N HIS A 94 7.47 -4.30 -11.78
CA HIS A 94 7.22 -5.51 -12.55
C HIS A 94 5.78 -5.53 -13.06
N PRO A 95 5.49 -5.83 -14.34
CA PRO A 95 4.12 -5.76 -14.89
C PRO A 95 3.05 -6.51 -14.08
N TYR A 96 3.44 -7.63 -13.45
CA TYR A 96 2.58 -8.45 -12.60
C TYR A 96 2.81 -8.27 -11.09
N GLY A 97 3.50 -7.20 -10.67
CA GLY A 97 4.02 -7.03 -9.31
C GLY A 97 2.96 -7.18 -8.22
N ALA A 98 1.79 -6.55 -8.39
CA ALA A 98 0.70 -6.64 -7.41
C ALA A 98 0.18 -8.07 -7.29
N THR A 99 -0.08 -8.74 -8.42
CA THR A 99 -0.55 -10.12 -8.45
C THR A 99 0.48 -11.10 -7.89
N LEU A 100 1.77 -10.90 -8.19
CA LEU A 100 2.86 -11.72 -7.64
C LEU A 100 2.95 -11.57 -6.11
N ALA A 101 2.84 -10.35 -5.61
CA ALA A 101 2.76 -10.09 -4.17
C ALA A 101 1.52 -10.76 -3.55
N GLY A 102 0.36 -10.69 -4.21
CA GLY A 102 -0.87 -11.35 -3.75
C GLY A 102 -0.75 -12.87 -3.68
N LYS A 103 -0.16 -13.49 -4.71
CA LYS A 103 0.18 -14.92 -4.73
C LYS A 103 1.16 -15.30 -3.63
N ALA A 104 2.16 -14.46 -3.37
CA ALA A 104 3.13 -14.69 -2.30
C ALA A 104 2.48 -14.58 -0.91
N ALA A 105 1.62 -13.58 -0.68
CA ALA A 105 0.88 -13.42 0.56
C ALA A 105 -0.04 -14.61 0.84
N ALA A 106 -0.82 -15.04 -0.17
CA ALA A 106 -1.70 -16.20 -0.05
C ALA A 106 -0.91 -17.47 0.32
N ARG A 107 0.21 -17.74 -0.37
CA ARG A 107 1.08 -18.88 -0.06
C ARG A 107 1.69 -18.81 1.35
N ALA A 108 2.01 -17.62 1.83
CA ALA A 108 2.54 -17.42 3.18
C ALA A 108 1.45 -17.45 4.28
N GLY A 109 0.16 -17.50 3.90
CA GLY A 109 -0.95 -17.31 4.84
C GLY A 109 -0.94 -15.93 5.50
N ALA A 110 -0.50 -14.91 4.75
CA ALA A 110 -0.40 -13.53 5.18
C ALA A 110 -1.48 -12.66 4.52
N VAL A 111 -1.82 -11.53 5.16
CA VAL A 111 -2.71 -10.54 4.55
C VAL A 111 -1.95 -9.73 3.49
N MET A 112 -2.60 -9.46 2.36
CA MET A 112 -2.16 -8.40 1.43
C MET A 112 -3.18 -7.27 1.36
N ILE A 113 -2.70 -6.05 1.50
CA ILE A 113 -3.48 -4.84 1.33
C ILE A 113 -3.19 -4.25 -0.06
N LEU A 114 -4.17 -4.24 -0.95
CA LEU A 114 -4.04 -3.73 -2.31
C LEU A 114 -4.43 -2.25 -2.39
N GLY A 115 -3.54 -1.41 -2.93
CA GLY A 115 -3.79 0.04 -3.07
C GLY A 115 -4.76 0.41 -4.20
N SER A 116 -5.72 1.31 -3.92
CA SER A 116 -6.71 1.80 -4.89
C SER A 116 -6.11 2.57 -6.07
N VAL A 117 -5.05 3.32 -5.81
CA VAL A 117 -4.35 4.15 -6.81
C VAL A 117 -3.33 3.32 -7.60
N GLY A 118 -3.37 1.99 -7.46
CA GLY A 118 -2.52 1.06 -8.18
C GLY A 118 -2.87 0.91 -9.66
N ASN A 119 -2.00 0.17 -10.36
CA ASN A 119 -2.07 -0.06 -11.80
C ASN A 119 -3.07 -1.15 -12.20
N ILE A 120 -3.58 -1.92 -11.24
CA ILE A 120 -4.50 -3.02 -11.44
C ILE A 120 -5.84 -2.70 -10.78
N SER A 121 -6.94 -3.03 -11.47
CA SER A 121 -8.28 -2.93 -10.87
C SER A 121 -8.43 -4.00 -9.77
N LEU A 122 -9.37 -3.80 -8.84
CA LEU A 122 -9.68 -4.86 -7.87
C LEU A 122 -10.14 -6.14 -8.58
N GLU A 123 -10.91 -6.00 -9.66
CA GLU A 123 -11.42 -7.07 -10.51
C GLU A 123 -10.29 -7.91 -11.12
N ASP A 124 -9.39 -7.27 -11.88
CA ASP A 124 -8.25 -7.92 -12.52
C ASP A 124 -7.32 -8.58 -11.50
N PHE A 125 -7.17 -7.96 -10.33
CA PHE A 125 -6.36 -8.54 -9.25
C PHE A 125 -7.01 -9.83 -8.75
N ALA A 126 -8.29 -9.78 -8.40
CA ALA A 126 -9.05 -10.91 -7.87
C ALA A 126 -9.09 -12.10 -8.85
N GLU A 127 -9.17 -11.84 -10.15
CA GLU A 127 -9.12 -12.87 -11.19
C GLU A 127 -7.75 -13.59 -11.28
N ARG A 128 -6.67 -12.91 -10.90
CA ARG A 128 -5.30 -13.41 -11.11
C ARG A 128 -4.65 -13.98 -9.85
N VAL A 129 -5.24 -13.82 -8.68
CA VAL A 129 -4.72 -14.33 -7.39
C VAL A 129 -5.54 -15.51 -6.86
N PRO A 130 -4.98 -16.36 -5.97
CA PRO A 130 -5.74 -17.43 -5.33
C PRO A 130 -6.92 -16.88 -4.53
N SER A 131 -8.11 -17.44 -4.71
CA SER A 131 -9.35 -16.96 -4.06
C SER A 131 -9.42 -17.22 -2.55
N ASP A 132 -8.56 -18.10 -2.04
CA ASP A 132 -8.43 -18.45 -0.63
C ASP A 132 -7.44 -17.55 0.15
N GLY A 133 -6.79 -16.60 -0.54
CA GLY A 133 -5.94 -15.61 0.11
C GLY A 133 -6.73 -14.56 0.91
N LEU A 134 -6.08 -13.96 1.92
CA LEU A 134 -6.65 -12.86 2.70
C LEU A 134 -6.27 -11.50 2.09
N TYR A 135 -7.22 -10.86 1.42
CA TYR A 135 -7.02 -9.57 0.76
C TYR A 135 -7.85 -8.46 1.38
N TRP A 136 -7.21 -7.31 1.63
CA TRP A 136 -7.85 -6.05 2.03
C TRP A 136 -7.66 -5.01 0.94
N ALA A 137 -8.60 -4.10 0.78
CA ALA A 137 -8.53 -3.03 -0.21
C ALA A 137 -8.21 -1.71 0.49
N GLN A 138 -7.10 -1.07 0.13
CA GLN A 138 -6.79 0.28 0.59
C GLN A 138 -7.46 1.30 -0.32
N THR A 139 -7.98 2.38 0.26
CA THR A 139 -8.49 3.54 -0.46
C THR A 139 -8.12 4.86 0.20
N TYR A 140 -8.18 5.93 -0.59
CA TYR A 140 -8.35 7.30 -0.10
C TYR A 140 -9.83 7.66 -0.15
N LEU A 141 -10.23 8.68 0.60
CA LEU A 141 -11.51 9.36 0.36
C LEU A 141 -11.32 10.30 -0.83
N PHE A 142 -12.17 10.17 -1.84
CA PHE A 142 -12.12 11.02 -3.04
C PHE A 142 -13.17 12.14 -2.98
N ARG A 143 -12.88 13.28 -3.61
CA ARG A 143 -13.78 14.43 -3.77
C ARG A 143 -15.08 14.00 -4.43
N ASP A 144 -14.96 13.28 -5.55
CA ASP A 144 -16.10 12.60 -6.13
C ASP A 144 -16.37 11.28 -5.39
N LYS A 145 -17.39 11.30 -4.52
CA LYS A 145 -17.82 10.16 -3.73
C LYS A 145 -18.12 8.90 -4.55
N ARG A 146 -18.44 9.04 -5.86
CA ARG A 146 -18.67 7.90 -6.76
C ARG A 146 -17.43 7.03 -6.92
N ASN A 147 -16.22 7.59 -6.90
CA ASN A 147 -14.98 6.81 -6.94
C ASN A 147 -14.84 5.93 -5.70
N THR A 148 -15.03 6.53 -4.51
CA THR A 148 -14.98 5.80 -3.23
C THR A 148 -16.04 4.70 -3.20
N LEU A 149 -17.29 5.02 -3.52
CA LEU A 149 -18.40 4.06 -3.53
C LEU A 149 -18.15 2.90 -4.50
N ARG A 150 -17.70 3.18 -5.72
CA ARG A 150 -17.39 2.13 -6.71
C ARG A 150 -16.35 1.16 -6.17
N LEU A 151 -15.27 1.68 -5.57
CA LEU A 151 -14.23 0.85 -4.98
C LEU A 151 -14.77 -0.02 -3.85
N VAL A 152 -15.55 0.57 -2.94
CA VAL A 152 -16.17 -0.13 -1.82
C VAL A 152 -17.07 -1.28 -2.31
N ARG A 153 -17.97 -1.01 -3.26
CA ARG A 153 -18.88 -2.03 -3.82
C ARG A 153 -18.12 -3.15 -4.51
N ASN A 154 -17.03 -2.82 -5.21
CA ASN A 154 -16.18 -3.82 -5.81
C ASN A 154 -15.44 -4.67 -4.78
N ALA A 155 -14.88 -4.04 -3.74
CA ALA A 155 -14.20 -4.76 -2.67
C ALA A 155 -15.16 -5.76 -2.00
N GLU A 156 -16.38 -5.33 -1.67
CA GLU A 156 -17.45 -6.21 -1.15
C GLU A 156 -17.77 -7.35 -2.11
N ARG A 157 -18.06 -7.04 -3.37
CA ARG A 157 -18.44 -8.02 -4.39
C ARG A 157 -17.35 -9.06 -4.66
N LEU A 158 -16.08 -8.65 -4.62
CA LEU A 158 -14.93 -9.50 -4.89
C LEU A 158 -14.43 -10.24 -3.64
N GLY A 159 -15.08 -10.08 -2.49
CA GLY A 159 -14.78 -10.83 -1.28
C GLY A 159 -13.57 -10.33 -0.48
N PHE A 160 -13.10 -9.10 -0.72
CA PHE A 160 -12.12 -8.45 0.15
C PHE A 160 -12.66 -8.37 1.58
N LYS A 161 -11.78 -8.52 2.58
CA LYS A 161 -12.21 -8.70 3.98
C LYS A 161 -12.19 -7.44 4.83
N ALA A 162 -11.57 -6.36 4.36
CA ALA A 162 -11.58 -5.05 5.03
C ALA A 162 -11.23 -3.93 4.05
N LEU A 163 -11.59 -2.71 4.45
CA LEU A 163 -11.16 -1.46 3.82
C LEU A 163 -10.09 -0.80 4.67
N VAL A 164 -8.98 -0.42 4.07
CA VAL A 164 -7.91 0.34 4.72
C VAL A 164 -7.94 1.77 4.19
N VAL A 165 -8.37 2.72 5.00
CA VAL A 165 -8.50 4.13 4.61
C VAL A 165 -7.23 4.87 5.03
N THR A 166 -6.45 5.33 4.05
CA THR A 166 -5.25 6.13 4.30
C THR A 166 -5.65 7.58 4.59
N VAL A 167 -5.32 8.08 5.77
CA VAL A 167 -5.70 9.42 6.24
C VAL A 167 -4.51 10.37 6.47
N ASP A 168 -3.28 9.87 6.38
CA ASP A 168 -2.04 10.64 6.60
C ASP A 168 -1.53 11.39 5.35
N SER A 169 -2.09 11.12 4.18
CA SER A 169 -1.61 11.65 2.90
C SER A 169 -2.69 12.44 2.14
N PRO A 170 -3.35 13.45 2.75
CA PRO A 170 -4.43 14.21 2.11
C PRO A 170 -3.92 15.14 0.99
N VAL A 171 -2.63 15.45 0.97
CA VAL A 171 -1.97 16.28 -0.03
C VAL A 171 -0.76 15.55 -0.57
N GLU A 172 -0.35 15.88 -1.80
CA GLU A 172 0.88 15.34 -2.34
C GLU A 172 2.05 15.90 -1.54
N HIS A 173 2.95 15.01 -1.11
CA HIS A 173 4.15 15.41 -0.41
C HIS A 173 5.00 16.25 -1.37
N LYS A 174 5.30 17.50 -1.01
CA LYS A 174 6.39 18.24 -1.65
C LYS A 174 7.67 17.49 -1.28
N GLY A 175 8.16 16.63 -2.17
CA GLY A 175 9.37 15.85 -1.98
C GLY A 175 10.58 16.76 -1.75
N ALA A 176 10.79 17.19 -0.50
CA ALA A 176 12.08 17.69 -0.08
C ALA A 176 13.00 16.47 0.00
N GLY A 177 14.04 16.41 -0.83
CA GLY A 177 15.06 15.36 -0.78
C GLY A 177 15.39 14.67 -2.10
N SER A 178 14.54 14.79 -3.12
CA SER A 178 14.86 14.34 -4.47
C SER A 178 15.28 15.53 -5.33
N ASN A 179 16.45 15.45 -5.98
CA ASN A 179 16.81 16.39 -7.05
C ASN A 179 15.60 16.52 -7.98
N LYS A 180 15.11 17.75 -8.19
CA LYS A 180 13.93 18.03 -9.03
C LYS A 180 14.02 17.30 -10.37
N GLU A 181 15.21 17.23 -10.95
CA GLU A 181 15.48 16.51 -12.19
C GLU A 181 15.19 15.01 -12.10
N THR A 182 15.43 14.38 -10.95
CA THR A 182 15.16 12.94 -10.73
C THR A 182 13.66 12.66 -10.56
N MET A 183 12.91 13.57 -9.93
CA MET A 183 11.45 13.44 -9.85
C MET A 183 10.76 13.78 -11.16
N ASP A 184 11.28 14.76 -11.89
CA ASP A 184 10.83 15.07 -13.24
C ASP A 184 11.09 13.85 -14.15
N GLU A 185 12.25 13.20 -14.01
CA GLU A 185 12.56 11.95 -14.70
C GLU A 185 11.63 10.80 -14.30
N TYR A 186 11.37 10.59 -12.99
CA TYR A 186 10.41 9.61 -12.51
C TYR A 186 9.01 9.85 -13.11
N THR A 187 8.52 11.08 -13.02
CA THR A 187 7.22 11.49 -13.55
C THR A 187 7.13 11.23 -15.05
N ARG A 188 8.19 11.52 -15.80
CA ARG A 188 8.25 11.30 -17.25
C ARG A 188 8.39 9.82 -17.66
N THR A 189 9.06 8.99 -16.88
CA THR A 189 9.52 7.66 -17.34
C THR A 189 8.87 6.47 -16.64
N VAL A 190 8.21 6.68 -15.49
CA VAL A 190 7.79 5.60 -14.59
C VAL A 190 6.29 5.63 -14.25
N VAL A 191 5.62 6.77 -14.46
CA VAL A 191 4.18 6.92 -14.20
C VAL A 191 3.39 6.37 -15.40
N GLU A 192 3.44 5.05 -15.57
CA GLU A 192 2.49 4.29 -16.38
C GLU A 192 1.40 3.73 -15.44
N THR A 193 0.78 4.61 -14.64
CA THR A 193 -0.22 4.19 -13.64
C THR A 193 -1.61 4.62 -14.03
N PRO A 194 -2.48 3.70 -14.51
CA PRO A 194 -3.83 4.04 -14.92
C PRO A 194 -4.73 4.51 -13.78
N ALA A 195 -4.27 4.41 -12.52
CA ALA A 195 -5.09 4.53 -11.33
C ALA A 195 -6.43 3.80 -11.55
N ALA A 196 -6.32 2.48 -11.81
CA ALA A 196 -7.35 1.68 -12.49
C ALA A 196 -8.73 1.70 -11.80
N ASN A 197 -8.76 2.11 -10.53
CA ASN A 197 -9.96 2.18 -9.71
C ASN A 197 -10.59 3.58 -9.65
N ILE A 198 -9.97 4.60 -10.25
CA ILE A 198 -10.47 6.00 -10.31
C ILE A 198 -11.07 6.25 -11.70
N ARG A 199 -12.40 6.42 -11.74
CA ARG A 199 -13.21 6.53 -12.96
C ARG A 199 -13.78 7.93 -13.20
N TYR A 200 -13.91 8.72 -12.15
CA TYR A 200 -14.41 10.08 -12.24
C TYR A 200 -13.29 11.07 -11.90
N VAL A 201 -13.06 12.03 -12.78
CA VAL A 201 -12.11 13.14 -12.57
C VAL A 201 -12.78 14.43 -13.02
N ASN A 202 -12.73 15.48 -12.19
CA ASN A 202 -13.43 16.73 -12.41
C ASN A 202 -14.93 16.52 -12.74
N GLY A 203 -15.56 15.54 -12.09
CA GLY A 203 -16.98 15.18 -12.26
C GLY A 203 -17.32 14.43 -13.55
N LYS A 204 -16.36 14.21 -14.46
CA LYS A 204 -16.55 13.50 -15.72
C LYS A 204 -16.07 12.06 -15.61
N GLU A 205 -16.83 11.14 -16.19
CA GLU A 205 -16.39 9.75 -16.35
C GLU A 205 -15.28 9.68 -17.40
N ARG A 206 -14.25 8.89 -17.12
CA ARG A 206 -13.13 8.66 -18.03
C ARG A 206 -12.98 7.20 -18.41
N GLU A 207 -12.55 6.99 -19.65
CA GLU A 207 -12.08 5.69 -20.09
C GLU A 207 -10.62 5.51 -19.63
N ILE A 208 -10.33 4.36 -19.03
CA ILE A 208 -8.99 4.03 -18.57
C ILE A 208 -8.31 3.24 -19.68
N SER A 209 -7.34 3.85 -20.36
CA SER A 209 -6.57 3.19 -21.42
C SER A 209 -5.06 3.30 -21.16
N PRO A 210 -4.25 2.38 -21.71
CA PRO A 210 -2.80 2.48 -21.64
C PRO A 210 -2.20 3.73 -22.33
N ALA A 211 -3.00 4.46 -23.13
CA ALA A 211 -2.55 5.64 -23.86
C ALA A 211 -2.69 6.95 -23.06
N SER A 212 -3.45 6.98 -21.97
CA SER A 212 -3.67 8.19 -21.13
C SER A 212 -2.82 8.23 -19.86
N LEU A 213 -1.84 7.32 -19.72
CA LEU A 213 -1.24 6.97 -18.43
C LEU A 213 -0.38 8.06 -17.74
N SER A 214 0.26 8.96 -18.49
CA SER A 214 1.18 9.97 -17.93
C SER A 214 0.47 11.20 -17.33
N GLU A 215 -0.68 11.59 -17.85
CA GLU A 215 -1.50 12.70 -17.31
C GLU A 215 -2.36 12.26 -16.11
N VAL A 216 -2.63 10.96 -16.02
CA VAL A 216 -3.65 10.38 -15.15
C VAL A 216 -3.30 10.38 -13.67
N TRP A 217 -2.02 10.21 -13.29
CA TRP A 217 -1.67 10.09 -11.87
C TRP A 217 -1.80 11.43 -11.13
N THR A 218 -1.27 12.51 -11.72
CA THR A 218 -1.33 13.87 -11.15
C THR A 218 -2.78 14.36 -11.02
N GLU A 219 -3.63 14.06 -12.00
CA GLU A 219 -5.05 14.43 -11.94
C GLU A 219 -5.86 13.53 -11.00
N ALA A 220 -5.60 12.23 -11.00
CA ALA A 220 -6.27 11.31 -10.08
C ALA A 220 -5.88 11.57 -8.62
N TYR A 221 -4.66 12.00 -8.34
CA TYR A 221 -4.26 12.41 -6.99
C TYR A 221 -4.97 13.70 -6.56
N LYS A 222 -5.29 14.63 -7.47
CA LYS A 222 -6.10 15.82 -7.16
C LYS A 222 -7.55 15.49 -6.76
N GLU A 223 -8.03 14.29 -7.11
CA GLU A 223 -9.31 13.78 -6.64
C GLU A 223 -9.24 13.27 -5.20
N VAL A 224 -8.05 13.00 -4.64
CA VAL A 224 -7.92 12.69 -3.21
C VAL A 224 -8.43 13.88 -2.41
N PHE A 225 -9.33 13.60 -1.47
CA PHE A 225 -10.01 14.63 -0.72
C PHE A 225 -9.10 15.17 0.37
N CYS A 226 -8.48 16.31 0.10
CA CYS A 226 -7.51 16.91 1.00
C CYS A 226 -8.10 17.43 2.33
N CYS A 227 -9.43 17.56 2.41
CA CYS A 227 -10.15 18.00 3.58
C CYS A 227 -11.19 16.98 4.08
N ALA A 228 -10.93 15.69 3.84
CA ALA A 228 -11.73 14.62 4.43
C ALA A 228 -11.81 14.76 5.96
N ASN A 229 -12.99 14.53 6.51
CA ASN A 229 -13.26 14.68 7.94
C ASN A 229 -14.04 13.48 8.51
N TRP A 230 -14.42 13.58 9.78
CA TRP A 230 -15.13 12.51 10.48
C TRP A 230 -16.53 12.21 9.95
N GLU A 231 -17.22 13.20 9.38
CA GLU A 231 -18.52 13.00 8.72
C GLU A 231 -18.35 12.17 7.44
N ASP A 232 -17.25 12.35 6.70
CA ASP A 232 -16.95 11.53 5.53
C ASP A 232 -16.64 10.09 5.90
N LEU A 233 -15.93 9.86 7.02
CA LEU A 233 -15.71 8.51 7.54
C LEU A 233 -17.01 7.87 8.04
N SER A 234 -17.88 8.64 8.71
CA SER A 234 -19.20 8.16 9.17
C SER A 234 -20.10 7.81 7.98
N TRP A 235 -20.06 8.62 6.93
CA TRP A 235 -20.73 8.32 5.66
C TRP A 235 -20.15 7.04 5.03
N LEU A 236 -18.83 6.88 4.93
CA LEU A 236 -18.24 5.66 4.39
C LEU A 236 -18.66 4.42 5.20
N GLN A 237 -18.74 4.54 6.52
CA GLN A 237 -19.22 3.48 7.40
C GLN A 237 -20.68 3.10 7.12
N SER A 238 -21.56 4.05 6.79
CA SER A 238 -22.94 3.74 6.41
C SER A 238 -23.07 3.08 5.04
N GLU A 239 -22.05 3.18 4.20
CA GLU A 239 -22.05 2.64 2.83
C GLU A 239 -21.54 1.20 2.75
N THR A 240 -20.87 0.66 3.77
CA THR A 240 -20.24 -0.67 3.70
C THR A 240 -20.45 -1.52 4.94
N LYS A 241 -20.43 -2.84 4.74
CA LYS A 241 -20.38 -3.82 5.83
C LYS A 241 -18.96 -4.29 6.14
N LEU A 242 -17.98 -3.91 5.32
CA LEU A 242 -16.60 -4.27 5.55
C LEU A 242 -16.06 -3.51 6.78
N PRO A 243 -15.25 -4.17 7.62
CA PRO A 243 -14.47 -3.46 8.63
C PRO A 243 -13.64 -2.35 7.99
N ILE A 244 -13.68 -1.16 8.59
CA ILE A 244 -12.87 -0.01 8.20
C ILE A 244 -11.67 0.09 9.14
N ILE A 245 -10.49 0.13 8.56
CA ILE A 245 -9.21 0.33 9.21
C ILE A 245 -8.68 1.71 8.84
N LEU A 246 -8.31 2.52 9.82
CA LEU A 246 -7.67 3.81 9.55
C LEU A 246 -6.15 3.64 9.57
N LYS A 247 -5.50 3.99 8.46
CA LYS A 247 -4.04 3.94 8.25
C LYS A 247 -3.44 5.34 8.32
N GLY A 248 -2.35 5.47 9.08
CA GLY A 248 -1.61 6.74 9.23
C GLY A 248 -1.82 7.44 10.58
N VAL A 249 -2.32 6.70 11.58
CA VAL A 249 -2.58 7.22 12.92
C VAL A 249 -1.29 7.15 13.74
N LEU A 250 -0.82 8.31 14.23
CA LEU A 250 0.41 8.42 15.03
C LEU A 250 0.18 8.83 16.49
N SER A 251 -1.00 9.35 16.82
CA SER A 251 -1.34 9.84 18.17
C SER A 251 -2.35 8.94 18.86
N GLY A 252 -2.11 8.63 20.13
CA GLY A 252 -3.04 7.88 20.98
C GLY A 252 -4.33 8.63 21.31
N GLU A 253 -4.37 9.97 21.17
CA GLU A 253 -5.61 10.75 21.32
C GLU A 253 -6.71 10.30 20.33
N PHE A 254 -6.30 9.71 19.22
CA PHE A 254 -7.18 9.16 18.19
C PHE A 254 -8.07 8.01 18.67
N HIS A 255 -7.62 7.24 19.67
CA HIS A 255 -8.34 6.06 20.18
C HIS A 255 -9.64 6.41 20.94
N PHE A 256 -9.78 7.62 21.46
CA PHE A 256 -10.86 7.93 22.41
C PHE A 256 -12.19 8.35 21.77
N LYS A 257 -12.26 8.52 20.45
CA LYS A 257 -13.46 9.11 19.81
C LYS A 257 -14.36 8.12 19.06
N ASN A 258 -13.91 6.96 18.60
CA ASN A 258 -14.71 6.16 17.63
C ASN A 258 -14.44 4.64 17.64
N SER A 259 -15.44 3.86 17.18
CA SER A 259 -15.45 2.39 17.08
C SER A 259 -14.61 1.79 15.93
N PHE A 260 -13.58 2.48 15.42
CA PHE A 260 -12.76 2.00 14.30
C PHE A 260 -11.60 1.13 14.78
N SER A 261 -11.26 0.11 13.98
CA SER A 261 -9.98 -0.60 14.14
C SER A 261 -8.85 0.25 13.55
N ILE A 262 -7.70 0.31 14.22
CA ILE A 262 -6.57 1.18 13.83
C ILE A 262 -5.38 0.31 13.44
N VAL A 263 -4.73 0.65 12.32
CA VAL A 263 -3.45 0.07 11.91
C VAL A 263 -2.47 1.23 11.73
N CYS A 264 -1.39 1.22 12.52
CA CYS A 264 -0.30 2.18 12.40
C CYS A 264 0.48 1.98 11.09
#